data_AF-A0A2N3DC61-F1
#
_entry.id   AF-A0A2N3DC61-F1
#
_cell.length_a   1.000
_cell.length_b   1.000
_cell.length_c   1.000
_cell.angle_alpha   90.00
_cell.angle_beta   90.00
_cell.angle_gamma   90.00
#
_symmetry.space_group_name_H-M   'P 1'
#
loop_
_entity.id
_entity.type
_entity.pdbx_description
1 polymer ?
#
loop_
_entity_poly.entity_id
_entity_poly.type
_entity_poly.pdbx_seq_one_letter_code
_entity_poly.pdbx_strand_id
1 'polypeptide(L)'
;MRIYFRATDGTLEDSQQEFGVESFAGVIPAIGDMIVDPGVLQGLNRHEPTNRSVWDVVGRVFNPRDMADYIALVVEERVPNPHEYSVVAS
;
A
#
# COMPACT_ATOMS: atom_id res chain seq x y z
N MET A 1 4.73 -2.43 11.04
CA MET A 1 3.43 -2.52 10.33
C MET A 1 3.62 -3.42 9.14
N ARG A 2 2.63 -4.26 8.83
CA ARG A 2 2.72 -5.23 7.73
C ARG A 2 1.64 -4.99 6.70
N ILE A 3 1.93 -5.29 5.44
CA ILE A 3 0.96 -5.14 4.35
C ILE A 3 0.53 -6.53 3.88
N TYR A 4 -0.78 -6.73 3.80
CA TYR A 4 -1.42 -7.84 3.10
C TYR A 4 -2.08 -7.32 1.83
N PHE A 5 -1.76 -7.91 0.68
CA PHE A 5 -2.45 -7.66 -0.57
C PHE A 5 -3.71 -8.51 -0.64
N ARG A 6 -4.86 -7.89 -0.88
CA ARG A 6 -6.11 -8.59 -1.16
C ARG A 6 -6.20 -8.86 -2.66
N ALA A 7 -6.19 -10.14 -3.02
CA ALA A 7 -6.44 -10.57 -4.39
C ALA A 7 -7.93 -10.44 -4.75
N THR A 8 -8.25 -10.55 -6.04
CA THR A 8 -9.62 -10.41 -6.56
C THR A 8 -10.59 -11.48 -6.05
N ASP A 9 -10.08 -12.64 -5.62
CA ASP A 9 -10.87 -13.71 -5.00
C ASP A 9 -11.05 -13.52 -3.47
N GLY A 10 -10.49 -12.44 -2.92
CA GLY A 10 -10.54 -12.10 -1.51
C GLY A 10 -9.45 -12.74 -0.64
N THR A 11 -8.55 -13.53 -1.23
CA THR A 11 -7.40 -14.08 -0.49
C THR A 11 -6.41 -13.00 -0.11
N LEU A 12 -5.68 -13.20 0.99
CA LEU A 12 -4.70 -12.26 1.52
C LEU A 12 -3.28 -12.79 1.36
N GLU A 13 -2.45 -12.04 0.65
CA GLU A 13 -1.04 -12.35 0.43
C GLU A 13 -0.16 -11.43 1.27
N ASP A 14 0.75 -12.02 2.05
CA ASP A 14 1.67 -11.27 2.91
C ASP A 14 2.84 -10.71 2.08
N SER A 15 2.99 -9.38 2.07
CA SER A 15 4.08 -8.70 1.36
C SER A 15 5.49 -9.11 1.82
N GLN A 16 5.61 -9.76 2.98
CA GLN A 16 6.87 -10.07 3.68
C GLN A 16 7.70 -8.84 4.03
N GLN A 17 7.16 -7.64 3.83
CA GLN A 17 7.83 -6.37 4.13
C GLN A 17 7.29 -5.77 5.43
N GLU A 18 8.21 -5.20 6.20
CA GLU A 18 7.90 -4.48 7.42
C GLU A 18 8.10 -2.98 7.20
N PHE A 19 7.07 -2.21 7.54
CA PHE A 19 7.05 -0.76 7.44
C PHE A 19 6.90 -0.13 8.81
N GLY A 20 7.65 0.93 9.08
CA GLY A 20 7.40 1.79 10.22
C GLY A 20 6.29 2.81 9.93
N VAL A 21 5.81 3.49 10.96
CA VAL A 21 4.78 4.53 10.81
C VAL A 21 5.32 5.76 10.07
N GLU A 22 6.63 5.97 10.14
CA GLU A 22 7.37 7.02 9.42
C GLU A 22 7.30 6.85 7.89
N SER A 23 7.10 5.63 7.39
CA SER A 23 6.85 5.37 5.98
C SER A 23 5.53 6.00 5.49
N PHE A 24 4.65 6.37 6.43
CA PHE A 24 3.32 6.94 6.19
C PHE A 24 3.16 8.29 6.90
N ALA A 25 4.23 9.09 6.90
CA ALA A 25 4.26 10.43 7.50
C ALA A 25 3.93 10.46 9.01
N GLY A 26 4.18 9.37 9.73
CA GLY A 26 3.90 9.28 11.17
C GLY A 26 2.43 9.00 11.50
N VAL A 27 1.61 8.67 10.51
CA VAL A 27 0.20 8.34 10.66
C VAL A 27 -0.03 6.86 10.35
N ILE A 28 -0.97 6.22 11.06
CA ILE A 28 -1.44 4.88 10.69
C ILE A 28 -2.51 5.06 9.61
N PRO A 29 -2.28 4.58 8.36
CA PRO A 29 -3.28 4.69 7.31
C PRO A 29 -4.63 4.11 7.72
N ALA A 30 -5.71 4.72 7.27
CA ALA A 30 -7.09 4.32 7.51
C ALA A 30 -7.71 3.70 6.25
N ILE A 31 -8.84 3.01 6.43
CA ILE A 31 -9.61 2.47 5.31
C ILE A 31 -10.08 3.63 4.41
N GLY A 32 -9.83 3.53 3.11
CA GLY A 32 -10.08 4.56 2.12
C GLY A 32 -8.88 5.46 1.82
N ASP A 33 -7.80 5.37 2.59
CA ASP A 33 -6.56 6.06 2.26
C ASP A 33 -5.88 5.42 1.05
N MET A 34 -5.18 6.26 0.30
CA MET A 34 -4.41 5.90 -0.87
C MET A 34 -2.92 5.98 -0.56
N ILE A 35 -2.19 4.90 -0.79
CA ILE A 35 -0.74 4.85 -0.62
C ILE A 35 -0.11 4.74 -2.00
N VAL A 36 0.81 5.64 -2.32
CA VAL A 36 1.63 5.52 -3.52
C VAL A 36 2.84 4.66 -3.17
N ASP A 37 2.99 3.50 -3.83
CA ASP A 37 4.16 2.65 -3.63
C ASP A 37 5.42 3.44 -4.02
N PRO A 38 6.39 3.62 -3.10
CA PRO A 38 7.67 4.22 -3.46
C PRO A 38 8.46 3.35 -4.45
N GLY A 39 8.18 2.05 -4.53
CA GLY A 39 8.73 1.12 -5.50
C GLY A 39 8.30 1.43 -6.93
N VAL A 40 9.27 1.46 -7.83
CA VAL A 40 9.03 1.33 -9.27
C VAL A 40 9.86 0.13 -9.70
N LEU A 41 9.26 -0.79 -10.46
CA LEU A 41 9.98 -1.94 -11.01
C LEU A 41 11.29 -1.46 -11.66
N GLN A 42 12.39 -2.10 -11.29
CA GLN A 42 13.73 -1.67 -11.69
C GLN A 42 13.82 -1.60 -13.23
N GLY A 43 14.16 -0.43 -13.76
CA GLY A 43 14.26 -0.17 -15.20
C GLY A 43 13.07 0.60 -15.81
N LEU A 44 11.98 0.81 -15.06
CA LEU A 44 10.88 1.67 -15.49
C LEU A 44 11.06 3.13 -15.01
N ASN A 45 10.57 4.08 -15.81
CA ASN A 45 10.66 5.50 -15.46
C ASN A 45 9.67 5.82 -14.33
N ARG A 46 10.19 6.26 -13.18
CA ARG A 46 9.37 6.64 -12.00
C ARG A 46 8.51 7.89 -12.20
N HIS A 47 8.84 8.71 -13.20
CA HIS A 47 8.07 9.90 -13.55
C HIS A 47 6.90 9.58 -14.49
N GLU A 48 6.80 8.34 -14.97
CA GLU A 48 5.65 7.87 -15.73
C GLU A 48 4.60 7.32 -14.74
N PRO A 49 3.44 7.97 -14.58
CA PRO A 49 2.43 7.57 -13.59
C PRO A 49 1.94 6.14 -13.78
N THR A 50 1.87 5.68 -15.03
CA THR A 50 1.43 4.31 -15.35
C THR A 50 2.39 3.22 -14.89
N ASN A 51 3.64 3.58 -14.55
CA ASN A 51 4.63 2.66 -13.98
C ASN A 51 4.60 2.61 -12.44
N ARG A 52 3.69 3.35 -11.80
CA ARG A 52 3.53 3.41 -10.34
C ARG A 52 2.37 2.51 -9.91
N SER A 53 2.53 1.89 -8.75
CA SER A 53 1.45 1.18 -8.07
C SER A 53 0.81 2.07 -7.01
N VAL A 54 -0.51 1.98 -6.92
CA VAL A 54 -1.32 2.58 -5.85
C VAL A 54 -1.91 1.45 -5.03
N TRP A 55 -1.82 1.58 -3.71
CA TRP A 55 -2.42 0.66 -2.76
C TRP A 55 -3.57 1.37 -2.04
N ASP A 56 -4.79 0.93 -2.30
CA ASP A 56 -5.96 1.41 -1.57
C ASP A 56 -6.11 0.60 -0.29
N VAL A 57 -6.17 1.28 0.87
CA VAL A 57 -6.34 0.60 2.15
C VAL A 57 -7.80 0.18 2.30
N VAL A 58 -8.05 -1.13 2.33
CA VAL A 58 -9.40 -1.71 2.41
C VAL A 58 -9.69 -2.37 3.75
N GLY A 59 -8.67 -2.52 4.59
CA GLY A 59 -8.82 -3.12 5.91
C GLY A 59 -7.66 -2.83 6.84
N ARG A 60 -7.91 -3.01 8.14
CA ARG A 60 -6.90 -2.97 9.19
C ARG A 60 -7.11 -4.12 10.15
N VAL A 61 -6.02 -4.81 10.47
CA VAL A 61 -6.00 -5.87 11.47
C VAL A 61 -5.08 -5.40 12.59
N PHE A 62 -5.64 -5.23 13.78
CA PHE A 62 -4.88 -4.98 14.99
C PHE A 62 -4.50 -6.32 15.61
N ASN A 63 -3.27 -6.41 16.09
CA ASN A 63 -2.67 -7.60 16.66
C ASN A 63 -2.76 -8.85 15.75
N PRO A 64 -2.32 -8.77 14.48
CA PRO A 64 -2.36 -9.92 13.58
C PRO A 64 -1.51 -11.07 14.13
N ARG A 65 -2.05 -12.30 14.08
CA ARG A 65 -1.36 -13.52 14.57
C ARG A 65 -0.85 -13.38 16.02
N ASP A 66 -1.66 -12.76 16.88
CA ASP A 66 -1.37 -12.51 18.30
C ASP A 66 -0.11 -11.65 18.55
N MET A 67 0.38 -10.93 17.54
CA MET A 67 1.48 -9.97 17.68
C MET A 67 0.96 -8.69 18.33
N ALA A 68 1.12 -8.55 19.65
CA ALA A 68 0.75 -7.35 20.37
C ALA A 68 1.42 -6.08 19.81
N ASP A 69 0.72 -4.95 19.89
CA ASP A 69 1.17 -3.62 19.42
C ASP A 69 1.49 -3.56 17.92
N TYR A 70 0.93 -4.50 17.16
CA TYR A 70 1.18 -4.62 15.73
C TYR A 70 -0.08 -4.34 14.91
N ILE A 71 0.09 -3.67 13.78
CA ILE A 71 -0.99 -3.40 12.83
C ILE A 71 -0.58 -3.96 11.49
N ALA A 72 -1.51 -4.65 10.85
CA ALA A 72 -1.42 -4.96 9.44
C ALA A 72 -2.48 -4.20 8.64
N LEU A 73 -2.07 -3.60 7.54
CA LEU A 73 -2.99 -3.04 6.55
C LEU A 73 -3.34 -4.13 5.55
N VAL A 74 -4.60 -4.16 5.16
CA VAL A 74 -5.05 -4.92 3.99
C VAL A 74 -5.24 -3.92 2.88
N VAL A 75 -4.58 -4.13 1.75
CA VAL A 75 -4.60 -3.20 0.60
C VAL A 75 -5.00 -3.91 -0.67
N GLU A 76 -5.61 -3.17 -1.60
CA GLU A 76 -5.78 -3.57 -2.99
C GLU A 76 -4.80 -2.79 -3.86
N GLU A 77 -4.03 -3.50 -4.68
CA GLU A 77 -3.11 -2.87 -5.62
C GLU A 77 -3.82 -2.58 -6.95
N ARG A 78 -3.58 -1.38 -7.48
CA ARG A 78 -4.05 -0.97 -8.80
C ARG A 78 -3.10 0.02 -9.45
N VAL A 79 -3.31 0.22 -10.75
CA VAL A 79 -2.74 1.37 -11.46
C VAL A 79 -3.49 2.65 -11.10
N PRO A 80 -2.82 3.82 -11.06
CA PRO A 80 -3.48 5.09 -10.88
C PRO A 80 -4.42 5.39 -12.06
N ASN A 81 -5.51 6.09 -11.79
CA ASN A 81 -6.37 6.62 -12.84
C ASN A 81 -5.85 7.98 -13.35
N PRO A 82 -6.29 8.46 -14.54
CA PRO A 82 -5.75 9.70 -15.13
C PRO A 82 -5.89 10.95 -14.26
N HIS A 83 -6.88 11.00 -13.37
CA HIS A 83 -7.08 12.14 -12.46
C HIS A 83 -6.10 12.14 -11.29
N GLU A 84 -5.45 11.01 -11.01
CA GLU A 84 -4.47 10.84 -9.93
C GLU A 84 -3.02 11.04 -10.41
N TYR A 85 -2.78 11.15 -11.73
CA TYR A 85 -1.41 11.20 -12.26
C TYR A 85 -0.57 12.33 -11.67
N SER A 86 -1.18 13.49 -11.41
CA SER A 86 -0.50 14.66 -10.83
C SER A 86 -0.08 14.48 -9.37
N VAL A 87 -0.68 13.53 -8.64
CA VAL A 87 -0.33 13.24 -7.23
C VAL A 87 0.55 12.02 -7.10
N VAL A 88 0.55 11.11 -8.08
CA VAL A 88 1.29 9.84 -8.07
C VAL A 88 2.67 9.95 -8.75
N ALA A 89 2.82 10.86 -9.73
CA ALA A 89 4.09 11.14 -10.38
C ALA A 89 4.27 12.65 -10.57
N SER A 90 5.45 13.14 -10.18
CA SER A 90 5.89 14.54 -10.31
C SER A 90 7.27 14.61 -10.96
#